data_AF-A0A497FES4-F1
#
_entry.id   AF-A0A497FES4-F1
#
_cell.length_a   1.000
_cell.length_b   1.000
_cell.length_c   1.000
_cell.angle_alpha   90.00
_cell.angle_beta   90.00
_cell.angle_gamma   90.00
#
_symmetry.space_group_name_H-M   'P 1'
#
loop_
_entity.id
_entity.type
_entity.pdbx_description
1 polymer ?
#
loop_
_entity_poly.entity_id
_entity_poly.type
_entity_poly.pdbx_seq_one_letter_code
_entity_poly.pdbx_strand_id
1 'polypeptide(L)'
;MFVNELVDVLVNLGYRVLRIVEGCVLIYDSPSPIGVFPEEFSNAVILYRGSQCVVDVVHELVREYVPKYVLWIGARGTFLEIACPDLESATKLLKLVKLVDFKHSGITSLRDLINVSLWSMYRLDFPVKIGHECLISTQDLGKVVDLVNSFVERDREVLARVCSVLKRQLGRFRS
;
A
#
# COMPACT_ATOMS: atom_id res chain seq x y z
N MET A 1 10.69 1.69 -9.83
CA MET A 1 11.24 2.87 -10.55
C MET A 1 10.64 4.18 -10.03
N PHE A 2 9.33 4.27 -9.80
CA PHE A 2 8.66 5.51 -9.36
C PHE A 2 8.94 5.95 -7.92
N VAL A 3 9.28 5.03 -7.00
CA VAL A 3 9.48 5.40 -5.59
C VAL A 3 10.72 6.26 -5.38
N ASN A 4 11.87 5.88 -5.96
CA ASN A 4 13.09 6.69 -5.85
C ASN A 4 12.86 8.09 -6.41
N GLU A 5 12.17 8.18 -7.55
CA GLU A 5 11.84 9.47 -8.15
C GLU A 5 10.91 10.30 -7.26
N LEU A 6 9.90 9.70 -6.64
CA LEU A 6 9.02 10.39 -5.70
C LEU A 6 9.79 10.89 -4.47
N VAL A 7 10.72 10.07 -3.94
CA VAL A 7 11.62 10.47 -2.84
C VAL A 7 12.43 11.69 -3.26
N ASP A 8 13.06 11.66 -4.42
CA ASP A 8 13.87 12.78 -4.92
C ASP A 8 13.03 14.05 -5.05
N VAL A 9 11.82 13.95 -5.59
CA VAL A 9 10.90 15.10 -5.71
C VAL A 9 10.54 15.66 -4.34
N LEU A 10 10.21 14.80 -3.36
CA LEU A 10 9.87 15.22 -2.01
C LEU A 10 11.06 15.89 -1.31
N VAL A 11 12.25 15.33 -1.43
CA VAL A 11 13.49 15.89 -0.86
C VAL A 11 13.80 17.25 -1.48
N ASN A 12 13.69 17.39 -2.80
CA ASN A 12 13.92 18.68 -3.47
C ASN A 12 12.85 19.74 -3.13
N LEU A 13 11.67 19.33 -2.64
CA LEU A 13 10.65 20.23 -2.09
C LEU A 13 10.87 20.59 -0.62
N GLY A 14 11.95 20.10 0.00
CA GLY A 14 12.29 20.38 1.40
C GLY A 14 11.64 19.43 2.41
N TYR A 15 11.06 18.32 1.96
CA TYR A 15 10.50 17.29 2.85
C TYR A 15 11.53 16.20 3.14
N ARG A 16 11.39 15.51 4.28
CA ARG A 16 12.17 14.31 4.59
C ARG A 16 11.28 13.08 4.56
N VAL A 17 11.60 12.10 3.72
CA VAL A 17 10.90 10.82 3.72
C VAL A 17 11.39 9.98 4.91
N LEU A 18 10.46 9.54 5.76
CA LEU A 18 10.74 8.70 6.94
C LEU A 18 10.56 7.22 6.63
N ARG A 19 9.49 6.87 5.90
CA ARG A 19 9.15 5.49 5.56
C ARG A 19 8.40 5.46 4.24
N ILE A 20 8.66 4.44 3.43
CA ILE A 20 7.83 4.09 2.27
C ILE A 20 7.54 2.60 2.32
N VAL A 21 6.28 2.26 2.12
CA VAL A 21 5.83 0.89 1.87
C VAL A 21 5.15 0.88 0.51
N GLU A 22 5.75 0.20 -0.46
CA GLU A 22 5.16 0.04 -1.78
C GLU A 22 3.91 -0.85 -1.73
N GLY A 23 2.94 -0.52 -2.59
CA GLY A 23 1.77 -1.35 -2.78
C GLY A 23 2.15 -2.78 -3.22
N CYS A 24 1.49 -3.77 -2.63
CA CYS A 24 1.81 -5.17 -2.84
C CYS A 24 0.59 -6.09 -2.71
N VAL A 25 0.74 -7.28 -3.28
CA VAL A 25 -0.12 -8.43 -3.01
C VAL A 25 0.42 -9.18 -1.81
N LEU A 26 -0.47 -9.58 -0.90
CA LEU A 26 -0.17 -10.38 0.27
C LEU A 26 -1.03 -11.64 0.27
N ILE A 27 -0.42 -12.76 0.65
CA ILE A 27 -1.13 -13.98 1.08
C ILE A 27 -0.67 -14.28 2.50
N TYR A 28 -1.63 -14.43 3.41
CA TYR A 28 -1.33 -14.50 4.83
C TYR A 28 -2.36 -15.30 5.61
N ASP A 29 -1.93 -15.90 6.70
CA ASP A 29 -2.79 -16.58 7.67
C ASP A 29 -2.97 -15.69 8.89
N SER A 30 -4.21 -15.34 9.21
CA SER A 30 -4.53 -14.42 10.31
C SER A 30 -5.97 -14.59 10.79
N PRO A 31 -6.28 -14.33 12.08
CA PRO A 31 -7.66 -14.30 12.57
C PRO A 31 -8.54 -13.21 11.92
N SER A 32 -7.94 -12.19 11.32
CA SER A 32 -8.65 -11.08 10.67
C SER A 32 -7.81 -10.44 9.56
N PRO A 33 -8.42 -9.62 8.67
CA PRO A 33 -7.67 -8.90 7.66
C PRO A 33 -6.61 -7.97 8.25
N ILE A 34 -5.34 -8.16 7.87
CA ILE A 34 -4.23 -7.38 8.43
C ILE A 34 -4.16 -5.97 7.82
N GLY A 35 -3.63 -5.01 8.57
CA GLY A 35 -3.41 -3.63 8.12
C GLY A 35 -2.29 -3.49 7.08
N VAL A 36 -1.77 -2.26 6.95
CA VAL A 36 -0.66 -1.93 6.04
C VAL A 36 0.70 -2.35 6.60
N PHE A 37 0.80 -2.56 7.91
CA PHE A 37 1.99 -3.05 8.60
C PHE A 37 1.73 -4.46 9.13
N PRO A 38 1.95 -5.51 8.31
CA PRO A 38 1.80 -6.90 8.73
C PRO A 38 2.54 -7.25 10.02
N GLU A 39 3.72 -6.67 10.22
CA GLU A 39 4.59 -6.85 11.37
C GLU A 39 3.96 -6.40 12.70
N GLU A 40 2.93 -5.55 12.67
CA GLU A 40 2.20 -5.11 13.86
C GLU A 40 1.13 -6.13 14.30
N PHE A 41 0.90 -7.19 13.51
CA PHE A 41 -0.06 -8.25 13.80
C PHE A 41 0.65 -9.48 14.34
N SER A 42 0.74 -9.58 15.67
CA SER A 42 1.46 -10.65 16.38
C SER A 42 1.02 -12.09 16.05
N ASN A 43 -0.18 -12.27 15.50
CA ASN A 43 -0.76 -13.57 15.16
C ASN A 43 -0.84 -13.85 13.66
N ALA A 44 -0.27 -12.97 12.82
CA ALA A 44 -0.30 -13.14 11.37
C ALA A 44 0.97 -13.84 10.85
N VAL A 45 0.80 -14.76 9.91
CA VAL A 45 1.91 -15.40 9.18
C VAL A 45 1.83 -14.99 7.72
N ILE A 46 2.87 -14.32 7.21
CA ILE A 46 2.94 -13.90 5.81
C ILE A 46 3.55 -15.02 4.99
N LEU A 47 2.77 -15.55 4.05
CA LEU A 47 3.14 -16.66 3.17
C LEU A 47 3.64 -16.16 1.82
N TYR A 48 3.12 -15.01 1.37
CA TYR A 48 3.53 -14.37 0.14
C TYR A 48 3.49 -12.86 0.26
N ARG A 49 4.49 -12.19 -0.33
CA ARG A 49 4.51 -10.75 -0.55
C ARG A 49 5.18 -10.45 -1.88
N GLY A 50 4.46 -9.76 -2.77
CA GLY A 50 4.99 -9.45 -4.09
C GLY A 50 4.31 -8.25 -4.74
N SER A 51 4.99 -7.68 -5.74
CA SER A 51 4.45 -6.59 -6.57
C SER A 51 3.29 -7.06 -7.47
N GLN A 52 3.23 -8.34 -7.76
CA GLN A 52 2.15 -9.05 -8.44
C GLN A 52 2.06 -10.46 -7.84
N CYS A 53 1.01 -11.21 -8.16
CA CYS A 53 0.85 -12.61 -7.81
C CYS A 53 0.42 -13.41 -9.03
N VAL A 54 0.91 -14.64 -9.16
CA VAL A 54 0.51 -15.58 -10.22
C VAL A 54 -0.43 -16.62 -9.63
N VAL A 55 -1.44 -17.01 -10.38
CA VAL A 55 -2.49 -17.92 -9.90
C VAL A 55 -1.94 -19.26 -9.41
N ASP A 56 -0.88 -19.77 -10.02
CA ASP A 56 -0.25 -21.04 -9.64
C ASP A 56 0.30 -21.01 -8.20
N VAL A 57 0.85 -19.88 -7.76
CA VAL A 57 1.32 -19.69 -6.38
C VAL A 57 0.15 -19.82 -5.40
N VAL A 58 -1.00 -19.26 -5.76
CA VAL A 58 -2.21 -19.34 -4.94
C VAL A 58 -2.76 -20.76 -4.92
N HIS A 59 -2.78 -21.44 -6.07
CA HIS A 59 -3.19 -22.83 -6.14
C HIS A 59 -2.34 -23.74 -5.26
N GLU A 60 -1.01 -23.58 -5.31
CA GLU A 60 -0.08 -24.33 -4.47
C GLU A 60 -0.36 -24.08 -2.98
N LEU A 61 -0.46 -22.82 -2.57
CA LEU A 61 -0.77 -22.48 -1.17
C LEU A 61 -2.12 -23.03 -0.73
N VAL A 62 -3.17 -22.91 -1.54
CA VAL A 62 -4.50 -23.44 -1.22
C VAL A 62 -4.48 -24.97 -1.08
N ARG A 63 -3.64 -25.67 -1.86
CA ARG A 63 -3.52 -27.13 -1.80
C ARG A 63 -2.72 -27.60 -0.59
N GLU A 64 -1.53 -27.04 -0.38
CA GLU A 64 -0.54 -27.55 0.59
C GLU A 64 -0.70 -26.96 1.99
N TYR A 65 -1.14 -25.70 2.09
CA TYR A 65 -1.18 -24.99 3.36
C TYR A 65 -2.53 -25.18 4.07
N VAL A 66 -2.49 -25.54 5.35
CA VAL A 66 -3.66 -25.60 6.24
C VAL A 66 -3.54 -24.43 7.22
N PRO A 67 -4.32 -23.35 7.05
CA PRO A 67 -4.24 -22.20 7.94
C PRO A 67 -4.64 -22.55 9.37
N LYS A 68 -3.93 -21.97 10.33
CA LYS A 68 -4.29 -21.94 11.75
C LYS A 68 -5.55 -21.12 11.97
N TYR A 69 -5.72 -20.04 11.22
CA TYR A 69 -6.88 -19.16 11.27
C TYR A 69 -7.58 -19.17 9.90
N VAL A 70 -7.49 -18.06 9.16
CA VAL A 70 -8.06 -17.89 7.84
C VAL A 70 -6.90 -17.56 6.90
N LEU A 71 -6.83 -18.26 5.78
CA LEU A 71 -5.94 -17.91 4.68
C LEU A 71 -6.58 -16.77 3.89
N TRP A 72 -5.93 -15.62 3.86
CA TRP A 72 -6.35 -14.43 3.13
C TRP A 72 -5.46 -14.21 1.92
N ILE A 73 -6.04 -13.67 0.85
CA ILE A 73 -5.32 -12.99 -0.22
C ILE A 73 -5.79 -11.54 -0.29
N GLY A 74 -4.88 -10.60 -0.50
CA GLY A 74 -5.24 -9.21 -0.52
C GLY A 74 -4.24 -8.30 -1.21
N ALA A 75 -4.68 -7.09 -1.50
CA ALA A 75 -3.83 -5.99 -1.95
C ALA A 75 -3.67 -4.97 -0.82
N ARG A 76 -2.48 -4.38 -0.73
CA ARG A 76 -2.17 -3.21 0.08
C ARG A 76 -1.69 -2.11 -0.84
N GLY A 77 -2.23 -0.91 -0.67
CA GLY A 77 -1.80 0.28 -1.37
C GLY A 77 -0.55 0.87 -0.76
N THR A 78 0.05 1.82 -1.46
CA THR A 78 1.27 2.49 -1.03
C THR A 78 1.01 3.34 0.22
N PHE A 79 1.96 3.30 1.14
CA PHE A 79 2.02 4.16 2.32
C PHE A 79 3.33 4.95 2.33
N LEU A 80 3.24 6.24 2.65
CA LEU A 80 4.41 7.09 2.89
C LEU A 80 4.29 7.79 4.24
N GLU A 81 5.39 7.86 4.96
CA GLU A 81 5.55 8.73 6.12
C GLU A 81 6.60 9.79 5.79
N ILE A 82 6.24 11.05 5.98
CA ILE A 82 7.02 12.22 5.55
C ILE A 82 7.08 13.22 6.69
N ALA A 83 8.27 13.72 7.01
CA ALA A 83 8.45 14.85 7.91
C ALA A 83 8.48 16.15 7.12
N CYS A 84 7.63 17.09 7.51
CA CYS A 84 7.56 18.44 6.97
C CYS A 84 8.20 19.45 7.95
N PRO A 85 8.82 20.52 7.43
CA PRO A 85 9.49 21.52 8.27
C PRO A 85 8.52 22.30 9.16
N ASP A 86 7.29 22.53 8.68
CA ASP A 86 6.26 23.29 9.39
C ASP A 86 4.84 22.86 8.97
N LEU A 87 3.86 23.41 9.69
CA LEU A 87 2.44 23.11 9.48
C LEU A 87 1.94 23.60 8.12
N GLU A 88 2.49 24.69 7.60
CA GLU A 88 2.11 25.25 6.30
C GLU A 88 2.52 24.30 5.17
N SER A 89 3.75 23.81 5.21
CA SER A 89 4.33 22.84 4.28
C SER A 89 3.58 21.51 4.34
N ALA A 90 3.26 21.02 5.54
CA ALA A 90 2.40 19.84 5.72
C ALA A 90 1.01 20.04 5.09
N THR A 91 0.39 21.21 5.31
CA THR A 91 -0.93 21.54 4.76
C THR A 91 -0.90 21.63 3.23
N LYS A 92 0.15 22.22 2.65
CA LYS A 92 0.35 22.29 1.19
C LYS A 92 0.47 20.88 0.60
N LEU A 93 1.31 20.03 1.18
CA LEU A 93 1.48 18.64 0.76
C LEU A 93 0.13 17.90 0.79
N LEU A 94 -0.60 17.97 1.91
CA LEU A 94 -1.89 17.31 2.08
C LEU A 94 -2.94 17.78 1.06
N LYS A 95 -2.99 19.09 0.75
CA LYS A 95 -3.90 19.62 -0.27
C LYS A 95 -3.59 19.04 -1.65
N LEU A 96 -2.32 18.92 -2.02
CA LEU A 96 -1.91 18.40 -3.31
C LEU A 96 -2.24 16.91 -3.47
N VAL A 97 -1.90 16.10 -2.47
CA VAL A 97 -2.08 14.64 -2.53
C VAL A 97 -3.56 14.23 -2.41
N LYS A 98 -4.39 15.00 -1.70
CA LYS A 98 -5.84 14.74 -1.64
C LYS A 98 -6.55 14.89 -2.98
N LEU A 99 -5.98 15.64 -3.93
CA LEU A 99 -6.51 15.77 -5.30
C LEU A 99 -6.22 14.53 -6.17
N VAL A 100 -5.38 13.60 -5.70
CA VAL A 100 -4.92 12.42 -6.44
C VAL A 100 -5.14 11.14 -5.63
N ASP A 101 -6.31 11.04 -4.97
CA ASP A 101 -6.83 9.86 -4.28
C ASP A 101 -6.16 9.43 -2.96
N PHE A 102 -5.24 10.22 -2.42
CA PHE A 102 -4.67 10.02 -1.08
C PHE A 102 -5.55 10.64 0.04
N LYS A 103 -6.87 10.36 0.05
CA LYS A 103 -7.82 11.13 0.89
C LYS A 103 -7.73 10.83 2.39
N HIS A 104 -7.20 9.66 2.78
CA HIS A 104 -6.95 9.31 4.19
C HIS A 104 -5.65 9.87 4.75
N SER A 105 -4.96 10.72 3.99
CA SER A 105 -3.73 11.35 4.43
C SER A 105 -3.97 12.42 5.49
N GLY A 106 -3.07 12.48 6.47
CA GLY A 106 -3.19 13.41 7.58
C GLY A 106 -1.88 13.60 8.34
N ILE A 107 -1.89 14.56 9.26
CA ILE A 107 -0.80 14.78 10.21
C ILE A 107 -0.89 13.70 11.29
N THR A 108 0.21 13.01 11.54
CA THR A 108 0.30 11.95 12.56
C THR A 108 1.12 12.35 13.78
N SER A 109 1.97 13.38 13.67
CA SER A 109 2.72 13.90 14.81
C SER A 109 3.04 15.39 14.66
N LEU A 110 2.99 16.12 15.77
CA LEU A 110 3.35 17.53 15.90
C LEU A 110 4.55 17.64 16.87
N ARG A 111 5.75 17.25 16.43
CA ARG A 111 6.99 17.36 17.22
C ARG A 111 7.90 18.45 16.61
N ASP A 112 9.22 18.31 16.72
CA ASP A 112 10.20 19.20 16.09
C ASP A 112 10.01 19.33 14.57
N LEU A 113 9.49 18.28 13.94
CA LEU A 113 8.96 18.29 12.57
C LEU A 113 7.52 17.81 12.57
N ILE A 114 6.77 18.21 11.54
CA ILE A 114 5.37 17.81 11.35
C ILE A 114 5.34 16.53 10.53
N ASN A 115 5.00 15.39 11.16
CA ASN A 115 4.89 14.13 10.43
C ASN A 115 3.54 14.04 9.74
N VAL A 116 3.56 13.70 8.46
CA VAL A 116 2.42 13.47 7.60
C VAL A 116 2.47 12.04 7.09
N SER A 117 1.36 11.32 7.22
CA SER A 117 1.21 10.01 6.62
C SER A 117 0.28 10.09 5.41
N LEU A 118 0.74 9.51 4.31
CA LEU A 118 0.02 9.42 3.05
C LEU A 118 -0.42 7.98 2.84
N TRP A 119 -1.74 7.78 2.73
CA TRP A 119 -2.34 6.47 2.56
C TRP A 119 -3.11 6.41 1.24
N SER A 120 -2.72 5.46 0.40
CA SER A 120 -3.54 5.06 -0.72
C SER A 120 -4.79 4.30 -0.25
N MET A 121 -5.91 4.48 -0.96
CA MET A 121 -7.17 3.81 -0.65
C MET A 121 -7.25 2.37 -1.17
N TYR A 122 -6.31 1.95 -2.01
CA TYR A 122 -6.37 0.62 -2.61
C TYR A 122 -6.07 -0.45 -1.58
N ARG A 123 -7.12 -1.04 -1.06
CA ARG A 123 -7.05 -2.19 -0.17
C ARG A 123 -8.13 -3.17 -0.54
N LEU A 124 -7.75 -4.44 -0.48
CA LEU A 124 -8.64 -5.55 -0.74
C LEU A 124 -8.20 -6.74 0.09
N ASP A 125 -9.15 -7.48 0.66
CA ASP A 125 -8.90 -8.68 1.45
C ASP A 125 -10.01 -9.68 1.16
N PHE A 126 -9.62 -10.87 0.70
CA PHE A 126 -10.53 -11.97 0.42
C PHE A 126 -10.11 -13.21 1.23
N PRO A 127 -11.04 -13.82 1.99
CA PRO A 127 -10.78 -15.08 2.64
C PRO A 127 -10.85 -16.21 1.60
N VAL A 128 -9.81 -17.04 1.56
CA VAL A 128 -9.65 -18.12 0.57
C VAL A 128 -9.91 -19.48 1.17
N LYS A 129 -9.45 -19.73 2.41
CA LYS A 129 -9.51 -21.04 3.06
C LYS A 129 -9.60 -20.91 4.58
N ILE A 130 -10.36 -21.80 5.22
CA ILE A 130 -10.43 -21.93 6.69
C ILE A 130 -10.20 -23.40 7.05
N GLY A 131 -9.16 -23.70 7.82
CA GLY A 131 -8.74 -25.08 8.07
C GLY A 131 -8.54 -25.85 6.76
N HIS A 132 -9.33 -26.91 6.54
CA HIS A 132 -9.29 -27.69 5.29
C HIS A 132 -10.28 -27.23 4.22
N GLU A 133 -11.20 -26.31 4.55
CA GLU A 133 -12.29 -25.89 3.68
C GLU A 133 -11.87 -24.70 2.80
N CYS A 134 -12.00 -24.86 1.48
CA CYS A 134 -11.79 -23.77 0.53
C CYS A 134 -13.08 -22.97 0.38
N LEU A 135 -13.02 -21.66 0.62
CA LEU A 135 -14.15 -20.74 0.51
C LEU A 135 -14.36 -20.23 -0.92
N ILE A 136 -13.33 -20.34 -1.75
CA ILE A 136 -13.35 -19.94 -3.16
C ILE A 136 -13.11 -21.19 -4.00
N SER A 137 -13.89 -21.35 -5.06
CA SER A 137 -13.71 -22.45 -6.01
C SER A 137 -12.33 -22.32 -6.69
N THR A 138 -11.71 -23.43 -7.04
CA THR A 138 -10.43 -23.40 -7.77
C THR A 138 -10.55 -22.65 -9.10
N GLN A 139 -11.70 -22.70 -9.76
CA GLN A 139 -11.94 -22.00 -11.03
C GLN A 139 -12.04 -20.48 -10.86
N ASP A 140 -12.48 -20.00 -9.69
CA ASP A 140 -12.62 -18.57 -9.41
C ASP A 140 -11.37 -17.94 -8.79
N LEU A 141 -10.40 -18.74 -8.34
CA LEU A 141 -9.12 -18.23 -7.80
C LEU A 141 -8.39 -17.32 -8.80
N GLY A 142 -8.41 -17.65 -10.09
CA GLY A 142 -7.84 -16.80 -11.13
C GLY A 142 -8.42 -15.39 -11.14
N LYS A 143 -9.75 -15.27 -11.04
CA LYS A 143 -10.44 -13.96 -11.00
C LYS A 143 -10.06 -13.16 -9.75
N VAL A 144 -9.86 -13.83 -8.61
CA VAL A 144 -9.42 -13.18 -7.37
C VAL A 144 -8.00 -12.65 -7.52
N VAL A 145 -7.10 -13.44 -8.12
CA VAL A 145 -5.72 -13.02 -8.38
C VAL A 145 -5.67 -11.83 -9.34
N ASP A 146 -6.41 -11.88 -10.44
CA ASP A 146 -6.51 -10.77 -11.40
C ASP A 146 -7.03 -9.50 -10.72
N LEU A 147 -8.06 -9.64 -9.88
CA LEU A 147 -8.63 -8.52 -9.15
C LEU A 147 -7.61 -7.91 -8.17
N VAL A 148 -6.93 -8.74 -7.38
CA VAL A 148 -5.92 -8.29 -6.41
C VAL A 148 -4.73 -7.61 -7.12
N ASN A 149 -4.25 -8.17 -8.23
CA ASN A 149 -3.23 -7.55 -9.06
C ASN A 149 -3.67 -6.20 -9.61
N SER A 150 -4.92 -6.09 -10.09
CA SER A 150 -5.46 -4.83 -10.62
C SER A 150 -5.50 -3.70 -9.58
N PHE A 151 -5.66 -4.03 -8.30
CA PHE A 151 -5.60 -3.04 -7.22
C PHE A 151 -4.18 -2.48 -7.03
N VAL A 152 -3.16 -3.34 -7.12
CA VAL A 152 -1.75 -2.91 -7.02
C VAL A 152 -1.35 -2.08 -8.25
N GLU A 153 -1.82 -2.42 -9.45
CA GLU A 153 -1.56 -1.59 -10.64
C GLU A 153 -2.21 -0.22 -10.53
N ARG A 154 -3.48 -0.14 -10.11
CA ARG A 154 -4.17 1.14 -9.87
C ARG A 154 -3.46 1.99 -8.82
N ASP A 155 -2.92 1.36 -7.77
CA ASP A 155 -2.11 2.04 -6.76
C ASP A 155 -0.87 2.69 -7.36
N ARG A 156 -0.15 2.00 -8.24
CA ARG A 156 1.01 2.57 -8.96
C ARG A 156 0.62 3.73 -9.85
N GLU A 157 -0.51 3.65 -10.55
CA GLU A 157 -1.02 4.74 -11.37
C GLU A 157 -1.31 5.99 -10.52
N VAL A 158 -1.92 5.82 -9.36
CA VAL A 158 -2.16 6.89 -8.38
C VAL A 158 -0.84 7.49 -7.89
N LEU A 159 0.14 6.66 -7.55
CA LEU A 159 1.46 7.12 -7.12
C LEU A 159 2.18 7.94 -8.21
N ALA A 160 2.07 7.51 -9.47
CA ALA A 160 2.60 8.25 -10.61
C ALA A 160 1.92 9.63 -10.78
N ARG A 161 0.60 9.72 -10.53
CA ARG A 161 -0.12 11.00 -10.52
C ARG A 161 0.36 11.92 -9.40
N VAL A 162 0.59 11.41 -8.18
CA VAL A 162 1.18 12.17 -7.07
C VAL A 162 2.53 12.74 -7.48
N CYS A 163 3.44 11.90 -7.98
CA CYS A 163 4.76 12.32 -8.41
C CYS A 163 4.67 13.44 -9.46
N SER A 164 3.77 13.28 -10.44
CA SER A 164 3.53 14.29 -11.49
C SER A 164 3.04 15.63 -10.95
N VAL A 165 2.11 15.63 -9.98
CA VAL A 165 1.60 16.86 -9.35
C VAL A 165 2.70 17.55 -8.54
N LEU A 166 3.50 16.79 -7.80
CA LEU A 166 4.60 17.33 -7.01
C LEU A 166 5.73 17.90 -7.88
N LYS A 167 6.08 17.23 -8.99
CA LYS A 167 7.04 17.76 -9.99
C LYS A 167 6.62 19.10 -10.57
N ARG A 168 5.33 19.27 -10.88
CA ARG A 168 4.80 20.56 -11.37
C ARG A 168 4.96 21.68 -10.35
N GLN A 169 4.83 21.37 -9.06
CA GLN A 169 5.11 22.35 -7.99
C GLN A 169 6.59 22.69 -7.95
N LEU A 170 7.48 21.70 -8.03
CA LEU A 170 8.92 21.93 -8.07
C LEU A 170 9.33 22.85 -9.24
N GLY A 171 8.76 22.63 -10.43
CA GLY A 171 9.02 23.48 -11.60
C GLY A 171 8.63 24.94 -11.39
N ARG A 172 7.59 25.22 -10.61
CA ARG A 172 7.15 26.59 -10.26
C ARG A 172 8.03 27.27 -9.22
N PHE A 173 8.75 26.51 -8.40
CA PHE A 173 9.72 27.07 -7.43
C PHE A 173 11.08 27.40 -8.07
N ARG A 174 11.40 26.80 -9.22
CA ARG A 174 12.66 27.01 -9.95
C ARG A 174 12.57 28.03 -11.10
N SER A 175 11.36 28.49 -11.44
CA SER A 175 11.07 29.54 -12.43
C SER A 175 10.89 30.90 -11.76
#